data_AF-A0A1R3KC79-F1
#
_entry.id   AF-A0A1R3KC79-F1
#
_cell.length_a   1.000
_cell.length_b   1.000
_cell.length_c   1.000
_cell.angle_alpha   90.00
_cell.angle_beta   90.00
_cell.angle_gamma   90.00
#
_symmetry.space_group_name_H-M   'P 1'
#
loop_
_entity.id
_entity.type
_entity.pdbx_description
1 polymer ?
#
loop_
_entity_poly.entity_id
_entity_poly.type
_entity_poly.pdbx_seq_one_letter_code
_entity_poly.pdbx_strand_id
1 'polypeptide(L)'
;MGKSYSQLATLEFSSFDHTLALRTHIAHVTVKSFPKLSTLIFEKIKVFKAAVRFIIANSPELKVIHFRSCYLIFDDGFMDHGRYTYTFDWRRSKGSKSGDSEWFFHYMTDDLYRDYDGVSRHYDRWIN
;
A
#
# COMPACT_ATOMS: atom_id res chain seq x y z
N MET A 1 -3.75 -13.33 33.50
CA MET A 1 -3.65 -12.21 32.52
C MET A 1 -3.25 -12.80 31.18
N GLY A 2 -4.17 -12.83 30.22
CA GLY A 2 -3.99 -13.51 28.93
C GLY A 2 -3.05 -12.72 28.01
N LYS A 3 -2.03 -13.37 27.46
CA LYS A 3 -1.15 -12.80 26.45
C LYS A 3 -2.00 -12.54 25.18
N SER A 4 -2.26 -11.26 24.89
CA SER A 4 -2.88 -10.85 23.63
C SER A 4 -1.83 -11.08 22.52
N TYR A 5 -2.07 -12.03 21.63
CA TYR A 5 -1.23 -12.28 20.47
C TYR A 5 -1.40 -11.12 19.48
N SER A 6 -0.50 -10.12 19.53
CA SER A 6 -0.46 -8.97 18.63
C SER A 6 0.19 -9.27 17.28
N GLN A 7 0.05 -10.50 16.76
CA GLN A 7 1.02 -11.03 15.79
C GLN A 7 0.61 -10.92 14.32
N LEU A 8 -0.62 -10.53 13.98
CA LEU A 8 -0.94 -10.21 12.59
C LEU A 8 -0.49 -8.79 12.26
N ALA A 9 0.83 -8.64 12.18
CA ALA A 9 1.51 -7.46 11.65
C ALA A 9 1.37 -7.39 10.12
N THR A 10 1.28 -8.54 9.45
CA THR A 10 1.28 -8.61 7.98
C THR A 10 0.06 -9.34 7.45
N LEU A 11 -0.62 -8.73 6.47
CA LEU A 11 -1.69 -9.36 5.69
C LEU A 11 -1.30 -9.35 4.21
N GLU A 12 -1.49 -10.47 3.52
CA GLU A 12 -1.21 -10.60 2.10
C GLU A 12 -2.46 -11.04 1.33
N PHE A 13 -2.74 -10.36 0.21
CA PHE A 13 -3.71 -10.79 -0.79
C PHE A 13 -2.96 -11.13 -2.08
N SER A 14 -3.02 -12.38 -2.48
CA SER A 14 -2.33 -12.89 -3.68
C SER A 14 -3.30 -13.61 -4.60
N SER A 15 -3.09 -13.49 -5.91
CA SER A 15 -3.83 -14.19 -6.96
C SER A 15 -2.87 -14.65 -8.04
N PHE A 16 -3.23 -15.69 -8.80
CA PHE A 16 -2.39 -16.16 -9.90
C PHE A 16 -2.64 -15.42 -11.21
N ASP A 17 -3.81 -14.79 -11.37
CA ASP A 17 -4.33 -14.33 -12.65
C ASP A 17 -5.07 -12.97 -12.57
N HIS A 18 -4.84 -12.19 -11.51
CA HIS A 18 -5.48 -10.88 -11.30
C HIS A 18 -7.01 -10.93 -11.27
N THR A 19 -7.60 -12.09 -10.93
CA THR A 19 -9.04 -12.23 -10.71
C THR A 19 -9.49 -11.59 -9.40
N LEU A 20 -8.62 -11.59 -8.38
CA LEU A 20 -8.88 -10.90 -7.11
C LEU A 20 -8.78 -9.39 -7.30
N ALA A 21 -9.74 -8.66 -6.71
CA ALA A 21 -9.80 -7.21 -6.78
C ALA A 21 -10.03 -6.60 -5.39
N LEU A 22 -9.06 -5.83 -4.89
CA LEU A 22 -9.23 -5.01 -3.70
C LEU A 22 -10.12 -3.82 -4.01
N ARG A 23 -11.41 -3.97 -3.69
CA ARG A 23 -12.43 -2.91 -3.74
C ARG A 23 -12.73 -2.39 -2.34
N THR A 24 -13.47 -1.28 -2.27
CA THR A 24 -13.82 -0.60 -1.02
C THR A 24 -14.48 -1.55 0.01
N HIS A 25 -15.39 -2.45 -0.39
CA HIS A 25 -15.99 -3.38 0.56
C HIS A 25 -14.98 -4.33 1.23
N ILE A 26 -13.97 -4.79 0.48
CA ILE A 26 -12.87 -5.61 1.04
C ILE A 26 -12.05 -4.76 1.99
N ALA A 27 -11.71 -3.52 1.61
CA ALA A 27 -11.00 -2.59 2.48
C ALA A 27 -11.71 -2.35 3.82
N HIS A 28 -13.05 -2.19 3.81
CA HIS A 28 -13.84 -2.08 5.05
C HIS A 28 -13.70 -3.32 5.94
N VAL A 29 -13.79 -4.51 5.36
CA VAL A 29 -13.61 -5.77 6.10
C VAL A 29 -12.19 -5.87 6.65
N THR A 30 -11.18 -5.52 5.85
CA THR A 30 -9.77 -5.53 6.26
C THR A 30 -9.53 -4.64 7.48
N VAL A 31 -9.92 -3.37 7.41
CA VAL A 31 -9.76 -2.41 8.52
C VAL A 31 -10.45 -2.90 9.79
N LYS A 32 -11.66 -3.43 9.68
CA LYS A 32 -12.43 -3.92 10.82
C LYS A 32 -11.84 -5.19 11.44
N SER A 33 -11.29 -6.07 10.61
CA SER A 33 -10.82 -7.40 11.03
C SER A 33 -9.38 -7.36 11.55
N PHE A 34 -8.57 -6.39 11.10
CA PHE A 34 -7.14 -6.30 11.40
C PHE A 34 -6.77 -4.92 11.96
N PRO A 35 -7.22 -4.57 13.18
CA PRO A 35 -6.98 -3.24 13.76
C PRO A 35 -5.50 -2.96 14.12
N LYS A 36 -4.66 -4.00 14.16
CA LYS A 36 -3.21 -3.91 14.43
C LYS A 36 -2.34 -4.17 13.20
N LEU A 37 -2.93 -4.07 12.00
CA LEU A 37 -2.23 -4.32 10.74
C LEU A 37 -1.12 -3.28 10.56
N SER A 38 0.13 -3.73 10.42
CA SER A 38 1.28 -2.86 10.18
C SER A 38 1.81 -2.93 8.74
N THR A 39 1.59 -4.04 8.07
CA THR A 39 2.11 -4.34 6.74
C THR A 39 1.03 -4.97 5.89
N LEU A 40 0.81 -4.43 4.70
CA LEU A 40 -0.16 -4.95 3.75
C LEU A 40 0.52 -5.27 2.43
N ILE A 41 0.33 -6.47 1.92
CA ILE A 41 0.96 -6.95 0.70
C ILE A 41 -0.14 -7.34 -0.29
N PHE A 42 0.02 -6.87 -1.51
CA PHE A 42 -0.83 -7.21 -2.64
C PHE A 42 0.05 -7.81 -3.71
N GLU A 43 -0.29 -9.00 -4.20
CA GLU A 43 0.45 -9.67 -5.27
C GLU A 43 -0.49 -10.11 -6.39
N LYS A 44 -0.22 -9.65 -7.63
CA LYS A 44 -0.94 -10.08 -8.83
C LYS A 44 -2.46 -9.93 -8.69
N ILE A 45 -2.90 -8.85 -8.07
CA ILE A 45 -4.32 -8.50 -7.94
C ILE A 45 -4.63 -7.17 -8.62
N LYS A 46 -5.92 -6.86 -8.77
CA LYS A 46 -6.41 -5.52 -9.10
C LYS A 46 -6.57 -4.72 -7.80
N VAL A 47 -6.03 -3.51 -7.74
CA VAL A 47 -6.11 -2.64 -6.57
C VAL A 47 -6.70 -1.30 -6.96
N PHE A 48 -7.83 -0.94 -6.35
CA PHE A 48 -8.43 0.37 -6.53
C PHE A 48 -7.82 1.37 -5.54
N LYS A 49 -7.35 2.52 -6.04
CA LYS A 49 -6.75 3.60 -5.21
C LYS A 49 -7.66 3.99 -4.04
N ALA A 50 -8.96 4.17 -4.30
CA ALA A 50 -9.95 4.50 -3.27
C ALA A 50 -9.97 3.50 -2.09
N ALA A 51 -9.78 2.20 -2.37
CA ALA A 51 -9.72 1.17 -1.34
C ALA A 51 -8.46 1.31 -0.48
N VAL A 52 -7.31 1.60 -1.09
CA VAL A 52 -6.05 1.83 -0.36
C VAL A 52 -6.12 3.09 0.50
N ARG A 53 -6.65 4.21 -0.05
CA ARG A 53 -6.87 5.45 0.71
C ARG A 53 -7.72 5.19 1.95
N PHE A 54 -8.79 4.41 1.80
CA PHE A 54 -9.65 4.03 2.92
C PHE A 54 -8.89 3.25 3.99
N ILE A 55 -8.06 2.27 3.60
CA ILE A 55 -7.24 1.50 4.55
C ILE A 55 -6.25 2.41 5.28
N ILE A 56 -5.48 3.24 4.57
CA ILE A 56 -4.51 4.17 5.17
C ILE A 56 -5.19 5.08 6.21
N ALA A 57 -6.34 5.65 5.86
CA ALA A 57 -7.07 6.57 6.74
C ALA A 57 -7.64 5.91 8.01
N ASN A 58 -7.84 4.59 8.00
CA ASN A 58 -8.51 3.87 9.09
C ASN A 58 -7.64 2.79 9.76
N SER A 59 -6.36 2.65 9.38
CA SER A 59 -5.41 1.70 9.98
C SER A 59 -4.22 2.45 10.57
N PRO A 60 -4.31 2.95 11.82
CA PRO A 60 -3.28 3.83 12.42
C PRO A 60 -1.93 3.12 12.63
N GLU A 61 -1.95 1.81 12.78
CA GLU A 61 -0.75 0.98 12.94
C GLU A 61 -0.09 0.65 11.59
N LEU A 62 -0.74 0.93 10.46
CA LEU A 62 -0.21 0.61 9.14
C LEU A 62 1.02 1.46 8.86
N LYS A 63 2.13 0.78 8.56
CA LYS A 63 3.43 1.39 8.25
C LYS A 63 3.92 1.05 6.87
N VAL A 64 3.47 -0.04 6.26
CA VAL A 64 3.99 -0.49 4.97
C VAL A 64 2.88 -1.06 4.10
N ILE A 65 2.88 -0.70 2.82
CA ILE A 65 2.02 -1.28 1.79
C ILE A 65 2.88 -1.65 0.58
N HIS A 66 2.85 -2.92 0.18
CA HIS A 66 3.55 -3.42 -1.00
C HIS A 66 2.54 -3.84 -2.08
N PHE A 67 2.83 -3.48 -3.32
CA PHE A 67 2.12 -3.92 -4.51
C PHE A 67 3.13 -4.63 -5.41
N ARG A 68 2.97 -5.94 -5.58
CA ARG A 68 3.82 -6.79 -6.42
C ARG A 68 3.03 -7.20 -7.64
N SER A 69 3.49 -6.80 -8.82
CA SER A 69 2.82 -7.09 -10.08
C SER A 69 1.31 -6.82 -10.06
N CYS A 70 0.86 -5.72 -9.46
CA CYS A 70 -0.58 -5.42 -9.33
C CYS A 70 -1.08 -4.53 -10.46
N TYR A 71 -2.36 -4.65 -10.81
CA TYR A 71 -3.03 -3.66 -11.64
C TYR A 71 -3.60 -2.56 -10.75
N LEU A 72 -3.04 -1.37 -10.83
CA LEU A 72 -3.50 -0.22 -10.04
C LEU A 72 -4.55 0.55 -10.82
N ILE A 73 -5.71 0.73 -10.22
CA ILE A 73 -6.87 1.39 -10.84
C ILE A 73 -7.11 2.70 -10.10
N PHE A 74 -6.95 3.81 -10.81
CA PHE A 74 -7.09 5.17 -10.30
C PHE A 74 -8.52 5.69 -10.47
N ASP A 75 -8.81 6.81 -9.80
CA ASP A 75 -10.16 7.39 -9.75
C ASP A 75 -10.64 7.91 -11.13
N ASP A 76 -9.70 8.26 -12.03
CA ASP A 76 -9.96 8.62 -13.43
C ASP A 76 -10.16 7.42 -14.36
N GLY A 77 -10.13 6.20 -13.82
CA GLY A 77 -10.19 4.96 -14.58
C GLY A 77 -8.88 4.56 -15.26
N PHE A 78 -7.80 5.35 -15.09
CA PHE A 78 -6.48 4.95 -15.56
C PHE A 78 -6.07 3.65 -14.86
N MET A 79 -5.50 2.73 -15.65
CA MET A 79 -5.02 1.46 -15.16
C MET A 79 -3.52 1.34 -15.43
N ASP A 80 -2.75 1.21 -14.36
CA ASP A 80 -1.33 0.93 -14.43
C ASP A 80 -1.10 -0.58 -14.49
N HIS A 81 -0.40 -1.02 -15.54
CA HIS A 81 -0.16 -2.44 -15.77
C HIS A 81 0.97 -2.91 -14.86
N GLY A 82 0.76 -4.04 -14.17
CA GLY A 82 1.57 -4.56 -13.07
C GLY A 82 2.95 -5.09 -13.44
N ARG A 83 3.75 -4.30 -14.16
CA ARG A 83 5.17 -4.55 -14.43
C ARG A 83 6.08 -3.98 -13.34
N TYR A 84 5.49 -3.35 -12.34
CA TYR A 84 6.18 -2.58 -11.33
C TYR A 84 5.83 -3.10 -9.94
N THR A 85 6.83 -3.11 -9.07
CA THR A 85 6.61 -3.27 -7.64
C THR A 85 6.55 -1.89 -7.01
N TYR A 86 5.44 -1.58 -6.34
CA TYR A 86 5.27 -0.32 -5.61
C TYR A 86 5.33 -0.57 -4.11
N THR A 87 5.94 0.34 -3.38
CA THR A 87 5.97 0.32 -1.92
C THR A 87 5.62 1.69 -1.39
N PHE A 88 4.69 1.74 -0.43
CA PHE A 88 4.46 2.89 0.42
C PHE A 88 4.94 2.54 1.81
N ASP A 89 5.74 3.39 2.43
CA ASP A 89 6.13 3.17 3.80
C ASP A 89 6.25 4.46 4.62
N TRP A 90 5.75 4.35 5.86
CA TRP A 90 5.66 5.43 6.82
C TRP A 90 7.01 5.59 7.52
N ARG A 91 7.74 6.66 7.19
CA ARG A 91 9.04 6.96 7.79
C ARG A 91 9.03 8.33 8.44
N ARG A 92 9.99 8.55 9.35
CA ARG A 92 10.31 9.89 9.83
C ARG A 92 10.92 10.71 8.69
N SER A 93 10.44 11.93 8.52
CA SER A 93 10.98 12.85 7.52
C SER A 93 12.42 13.23 7.87
N LYS A 94 13.35 13.08 6.93
CA LYS A 94 14.77 13.43 7.14
C LYS A 94 14.89 14.96 7.22
N GLY A 95 15.26 15.48 8.39
CA GLY A 95 15.48 16.91 8.63
C GLY A 95 14.34 17.62 9.36
N SER A 96 13.23 16.95 9.64
CA SER A 96 12.16 17.47 10.51
C SER A 96 12.67 17.57 11.96
N LYS A 97 12.70 18.79 12.52
CA LYS A 97 12.95 19.03 13.95
C LYS A 97 11.78 18.59 14.85
N SER A 98 10.61 18.33 14.27
CA SER A 98 9.34 18.02 14.95
C SER A 98 9.07 16.51 15.09
N GLY A 99 9.88 15.63 14.50
CA GLY A 99 9.61 14.19 14.52
C GLY A 99 8.44 13.79 13.62
N ASP A 100 8.09 14.65 12.65
CA ASP A 100 7.00 14.41 11.72
C ASP A 100 7.31 13.19 10.86
N SER A 101 6.31 12.32 10.75
CA SER A 101 6.38 11.12 9.91
C SER A 101 5.44 11.31 8.73
N GLU A 102 5.83 10.77 7.58
CA GLU A 102 5.09 10.88 6.34
C GLU A 102 5.20 9.59 5.53
N TRP A 103 4.28 9.42 4.58
CA TRP A 103 4.32 8.30 3.64
C TRP A 103 5.32 8.58 2.53
N PHE A 104 6.30 7.70 2.39
CA PHE A 104 7.22 7.66 1.26
C PHE A 104 6.73 6.62 0.26
N PHE A 105 6.94 6.90 -1.03
CA PHE A 105 6.61 5.97 -2.10
C PHE A 105 7.84 5.66 -2.92
N HIS A 106 8.02 4.38 -3.17
CA HIS A 106 9.12 3.81 -3.93
C HIS A 106 8.55 2.89 -4.99
N TYR A 107 9.18 2.84 -6.16
CA TYR A 107 8.83 1.85 -7.19
C TYR A 107 10.09 1.17 -7.71
N MET A 108 9.97 -0.11 -8.01
CA MET A 108 11.00 -0.91 -8.64
C MET A 108 10.46 -1.46 -9.96
N THR A 109 11.29 -1.38 -10.99
CA THR A 109 11.06 -2.07 -12.26
C THR A 109 11.78 -3.41 -12.20
N ASP A 110 11.21 -4.47 -12.77
CA ASP A 110 11.85 -5.80 -12.85
C ASP A 110 13.27 -5.76 -13.44
N ASP A 111 13.62 -4.70 -14.19
CA ASP A 111 14.88 -4.59 -14.92
C ASP A 111 15.98 -3.70 -14.32
N LEU A 112 15.83 -3.01 -13.18
CA LEU A 112 16.92 -2.29 -12.48
C LEU A 112 16.40 -1.56 -11.23
N TYR A 113 17.11 -1.64 -10.12
CA TYR A 113 16.90 -0.84 -8.91
C TYR A 113 17.25 0.63 -9.23
N ARG A 114 16.26 1.44 -9.62
CA ARG A 114 16.44 2.89 -9.75
C ARG A 114 15.74 3.56 -8.59
N ASP A 115 16.53 4.01 -7.61
CA ASP A 115 16.08 4.90 -6.55
C ASP A 115 15.78 6.26 -7.22
N TYR A 116 14.54 6.43 -7.68
CA TYR A 116 14.11 7.70 -8.24
C TYR A 116 13.74 8.62 -7.07
N ASP A 117 14.63 9.57 -6.77
CA ASP A 117 14.38 10.71 -5.87
C ASP A 117 13.41 11.75 -6.48
N GLY A 118 12.86 11.45 -7.65
CA GLY A 118 11.84 12.27 -8.31
C GLY A 118 10.47 11.71 -8.03
N VAL A 119 9.61 12.52 -7.42
CA VAL A 119 8.14 12.38 -7.37
C VAL A 119 7.66 11.90 -8.74
N SER A 120 7.47 10.59 -8.87
CA SER A 120 6.95 9.99 -10.09
C SER A 120 5.59 10.62 -10.37
N ARG A 121 5.18 10.82 -11.62
CA ARG A 121 3.79 11.22 -11.94
C ARG A 121 2.74 10.29 -11.31
N HIS A 122 3.17 9.09 -10.90
CA HIS A 122 2.40 8.13 -10.13
C HIS A 122 2.26 8.55 -8.65
N TYR A 123 3.28 9.14 -8.01
CA TYR A 123 3.24 9.68 -6.63
C TYR A 123 2.16 10.74 -6.44
N ASP A 124 2.11 11.75 -7.32
CA ASP A 124 1.09 12.81 -7.27
C ASP A 124 -0.32 12.26 -7.44
N ARG A 125 -0.46 11.20 -8.25
CA ARG A 125 -1.71 10.45 -8.42
C ARG A 125 -2.06 9.57 -7.24
N TRP A 126 -1.18 9.33 -6.28
CA TRP A 126 -1.44 8.50 -5.11
C TRP A 126 -1.74 9.31 -3.85
N ILE A 127 -1.05 10.43 -3.64
CA ILE A 127 -1.16 11.23 -2.41
C ILE A 127 -2.28 12.27 -2.45
N ASN A 128 -2.58 12.86 -3.62
CA ASN A 128 -3.71 13.79 -3.81
C ASN A 128 -5.00 13.03 -4.16
#